data_AF-A0A0E0NK71-F1
#
_entry.id   AF-A0A0E0NK71-F1
#
_cell.length_a   1.000
_cell.length_b   1.000
_cell.length_c   1.000
_cell.angle_alpha   90.00
_cell.angle_beta   90.00
_cell.angle_gamma   90.00
#
_symmetry.space_group_name_H-M   'P 1'
#
loop_
_entity.id
_entity.type
_entity.pdbx_description
1 polymer ?
#
loop_
_entity_poly.entity_id
_entity_poly.type
_entity_poly.pdbx_seq_one_letter_code
_entity_poly.pdbx_strand_id
1 'polypeptide(L)'
;MGSYHYTSTSHFFFAGGGEGEYSSYKGTGSTDTHRPTTVRIPVTTPGPERPPDDAAAARIQAAFRGHLVRRHAAAVRGADDEATRLERLLRRQETVDAVRGDERERARFSEALMAVLLRLDAVPGYYPAVREARRAVTRRVVGLQEVFDAVLAAPDAADTCGVPASLDQLWKKKGIS
;
A
#
# COMPACT_ATOMS: atom_id res chain seq x y z
N MET A 1 -27.10 26.63 -11.44
CA MET A 1 -26.93 25.17 -11.70
C MET A 1 -26.78 24.49 -10.35
N GLY A 2 -27.78 23.70 -9.96
CA GLY A 2 -27.96 23.22 -8.58
C GLY A 2 -26.92 22.17 -8.15
N SER A 3 -26.41 22.33 -6.92
CA SER A 3 -25.56 21.38 -6.23
C SER A 3 -26.44 20.37 -5.47
N TYR A 4 -26.41 19.10 -5.87
CA TYR A 4 -27.06 18.03 -5.12
C TYR A 4 -26.07 17.47 -4.09
N HIS A 5 -26.21 17.91 -2.83
CA HIS A 5 -25.57 17.24 -1.71
C HIS A 5 -26.49 16.13 -1.19
N TYR A 6 -26.13 14.89 -1.46
CA TYR A 6 -26.78 13.73 -0.85
C TYR A 6 -26.09 13.43 0.49
N THR A 7 -26.63 13.95 1.58
CA THR A 7 -26.24 13.55 2.94
C THR A 7 -27.29 12.59 3.48
N SER A 8 -27.04 11.28 3.36
CA SER A 8 -27.85 10.25 3.99
C SER A 8 -27.42 10.11 5.45
N THR A 9 -28.11 10.84 6.33
CA THR A 9 -27.93 10.73 7.78
C THR A 9 -28.89 9.68 8.30
N SER A 10 -28.39 8.47 8.53
CA SER A 10 -29.15 7.39 9.16
C SER A 10 -29.29 7.70 10.66
N HIS A 11 -30.44 8.24 11.06
CA HIS A 11 -30.77 8.40 12.47
C HIS A 11 -31.21 7.05 13.05
N PHE A 12 -30.35 6.43 13.86
CA PHE A 12 -30.75 5.32 14.72
C PHE A 12 -31.36 5.90 16.00
N PHE A 13 -32.67 5.73 16.17
CA PHE A 13 -33.33 6.00 17.46
C PHE A 13 -33.01 4.88 18.44
N PHE A 14 -32.12 5.16 19.39
CA PHE A 14 -32.01 4.37 20.60
C PHE A 14 -33.04 4.93 21.59
N ALA A 15 -34.13 4.20 21.84
CA ALA A 15 -35.06 4.51 22.90
C ALA A 15 -34.41 4.18 24.24
N GLY A 16 -33.53 5.08 24.70
CA GLY A 16 -33.06 5.10 26.08
C GLY A 16 -34.23 5.53 26.97
N GLY A 17 -34.73 4.61 27.80
CA GLY A 17 -35.65 4.92 28.88
C GLY A 17 -34.95 5.80 29.91
N GLY A 18 -35.00 7.11 29.68
CA GLY A 18 -34.67 8.12 30.67
C GLY A 18 -35.94 8.43 31.45
N GLU A 19 -35.95 8.03 32.72
CA GLU A 19 -36.90 8.44 33.73
C GLU A 19 -36.65 9.90 34.12
N GLY A 20 -37.61 10.77 33.78
CA GLY A 20 -37.57 12.21 34.00
C GLY A 20 -38.99 12.79 33.94
N GLU A 21 -39.57 12.91 35.12
CA GLU A 21 -40.93 13.33 35.48
C GLU A 21 -41.17 14.85 35.28
N TYR A 22 -42.33 15.24 34.71
CA TYR A 22 -43.18 16.41 35.11
C TYR A 22 -44.31 16.72 34.10
N SER A 23 -45.55 16.55 34.59
CA SER A 23 -46.75 17.41 34.41
C SER A 23 -47.68 17.32 33.18
N SER A 24 -48.83 16.70 33.48
CA SER A 24 -50.19 17.30 33.51
C SER A 24 -50.79 17.90 32.24
N TYR A 25 -51.66 17.11 31.61
CA TYR A 25 -52.92 17.60 31.04
C TYR A 25 -53.99 16.52 31.13
N LYS A 26 -55.15 16.90 31.67
CA LYS A 26 -56.36 16.08 31.81
C LYS A 26 -56.91 15.65 30.45
N GLY A 27 -57.24 14.38 30.31
CA GLY A 27 -58.05 13.86 29.21
C GLY A 27 -58.74 12.56 29.62
N THR A 28 -60.03 12.62 29.91
CA THR A 28 -60.88 11.48 30.24
C THR A 28 -61.27 10.75 28.96
N GLY A 29 -60.94 9.47 28.85
CA GLY A 29 -61.37 8.61 27.76
C GLY A 29 -61.19 7.14 28.15
N SER A 30 -62.27 6.51 28.56
CA SER A 30 -62.37 5.08 28.85
C SER A 30 -62.20 4.27 27.56
N THR A 31 -61.14 3.47 27.47
CA THR A 31 -61.10 2.31 26.58
C THR A 31 -60.59 1.11 27.34
N ASP A 32 -61.51 0.17 27.54
CA ASP A 32 -61.29 -1.18 28.03
C ASP A 32 -60.10 -1.81 27.28
N THR A 33 -59.00 -2.02 27.99
CA THR A 33 -57.75 -2.54 27.43
C THR A 33 -57.47 -3.87 28.09
N HIS A 34 -57.81 -4.95 27.39
CA HIS A 34 -57.43 -6.31 27.75
C HIS A 34 -55.91 -6.34 28.01
N ARG A 35 -55.49 -6.52 29.27
CA ARG A 35 -54.08 -6.62 29.65
C ARG A 35 -53.61 -8.05 29.35
N PRO A 36 -52.81 -8.31 28.30
CA PRO A 36 -52.22 -9.63 28.14
C PRO A 36 -51.22 -9.83 29.28
N THR A 37 -51.49 -10.81 30.14
CA THR A 37 -50.55 -11.25 31.17
C THR A 37 -49.28 -11.75 30.49
N THR A 38 -48.26 -10.90 30.45
CA THR A 38 -46.97 -11.24 29.85
C THR A 38 -46.20 -12.11 30.84
N VAL A 39 -46.21 -13.42 30.60
CA VAL A 39 -45.33 -14.35 31.33
C VAL A 39 -43.91 -14.13 30.82
N ARG A 40 -43.05 -13.53 31.65
CA ARG A 40 -41.62 -13.42 31.35
C ARG A 40 -40.99 -14.79 31.55
N ILE A 41 -40.79 -15.52 30.45
CA ILE A 41 -39.95 -16.71 30.43
C ILE A 41 -38.51 -16.22 30.55
N PRO A 42 -37.74 -16.61 31.58
CA PRO A 42 -36.33 -16.27 31.65
C PRO A 42 -35.60 -17.03 30.55
N VAL A 43 -35.32 -16.34 29.45
CA VAL A 43 -34.38 -16.82 28.44
C VAL A 43 -33.00 -16.64 29.05
N THR A 44 -32.46 -17.70 29.64
CA THR A 44 -31.03 -17.78 29.96
C THR A 44 -30.30 -17.79 28.63
N THR A 45 -29.90 -16.61 28.15
CA THR A 45 -28.93 -16.53 27.06
C THR A 45 -27.66 -17.19 27.55
N PRO A 46 -27.17 -18.28 26.94
CA PRO A 46 -25.87 -18.83 27.31
C PRO A 46 -24.84 -17.70 27.19
N GLY A 47 -23.96 -17.60 28.19
CA GLY A 47 -22.90 -16.58 28.23
C GLY A 47 -22.01 -16.65 26.98
N PRO A 48 -21.18 -15.62 26.73
CA PRO A 48 -20.35 -15.54 25.53
C PRO A 48 -19.20 -16.56 25.61
N GLU A 49 -19.50 -17.84 25.45
CA GLU A 49 -18.52 -18.83 25.06
C GLU A 49 -18.13 -18.49 23.63
N ARG A 50 -16.89 -18.04 23.43
CA ARG A 50 -16.32 -17.87 22.08
C ARG A 50 -16.52 -19.21 21.35
N PRO A 51 -17.35 -19.28 20.30
CA PRO A 51 -17.57 -20.54 19.62
C PRO A 51 -16.20 -21.06 19.14
N PRO A 52 -15.96 -22.39 19.19
CA PRO A 52 -14.70 -22.98 18.73
C PRO A 52 -14.32 -22.55 17.29
N ASP A 53 -15.32 -22.16 16.51
CA ASP A 53 -15.21 -21.61 15.16
C ASP A 53 -14.44 -20.28 15.10
N ASP A 54 -14.52 -19.43 16.12
CA ASP A 54 -13.80 -18.14 16.16
C ASP A 54 -12.28 -18.35 16.29
N ALA A 55 -11.87 -19.33 17.08
CA ALA A 55 -10.46 -19.67 17.25
C ALA A 55 -9.89 -20.29 15.97
N ALA A 56 -10.65 -21.15 15.30
CA ALA A 56 -10.26 -21.71 14.01
C ALA A 56 -10.17 -20.62 12.92
N ALA A 57 -11.17 -19.74 12.84
CA ALA A 57 -11.20 -18.61 11.91
C ALA A 57 -10.01 -17.67 12.14
N ALA A 58 -9.71 -17.31 13.40
CA ALA A 58 -8.56 -16.48 13.74
C ALA A 58 -7.23 -17.10 13.28
N ARG A 59 -7.06 -18.42 13.43
CA ARG A 59 -5.87 -19.14 12.96
C ARG A 59 -5.73 -19.11 11.44
N ILE A 60 -6.83 -19.35 10.71
CA ILE A 60 -6.85 -19.30 9.24
C ILE A 60 -6.51 -17.88 8.75
N GLN A 61 -7.15 -16.87 9.33
CA GLN A 61 -6.91 -15.46 8.99
C GLN A 61 -5.47 -15.04 9.28
N ALA A 62 -4.92 -15.44 10.44
CA ALA A 62 -3.52 -15.14 10.79
C ALA A 62 -2.54 -15.81 9.80
N ALA A 63 -2.77 -17.08 9.46
CA ALA A 63 -1.96 -17.80 8.48
C ALA A 63 -2.01 -17.15 7.09
N PHE A 64 -3.21 -16.76 6.65
CA PHE A 64 -3.42 -16.08 5.37
C PHE A 64 -2.74 -14.71 5.31
N ARG A 65 -2.91 -13.87 6.34
CA ARG A 65 -2.21 -12.58 6.45
C ARG A 65 -0.69 -12.77 6.41
N GLY A 66 -0.16 -13.75 7.15
CA GLY A 66 1.26 -14.09 7.13
C GLY A 66 1.73 -14.56 5.75
N HIS A 67 0.95 -15.36 5.04
CA HIS A 67 1.24 -15.78 3.67
C HIS A 67 1.31 -14.57 2.71
N LEU A 68 0.34 -13.64 2.78
CA LEU A 68 0.33 -12.43 1.96
C LEU A 68 1.58 -11.57 2.20
N VAL A 69 1.95 -11.34 3.46
CA VAL A 69 3.17 -10.58 3.79
C VAL A 69 4.40 -11.24 3.18
N ARG A 70 4.58 -12.55 3.34
CA ARG A 70 5.73 -13.27 2.77
C ARG A 70 5.76 -13.20 1.25
N ARG A 71 4.60 -13.38 0.59
CA ARG A 71 4.46 -13.30 -0.86
C ARG A 71 4.83 -11.91 -1.38
N HIS A 72 4.31 -10.84 -0.77
CA HIS A 72 4.60 -9.48 -1.18
C HIS A 72 6.05 -9.08 -0.90
N ALA A 73 6.59 -9.46 0.26
CA ALA A 73 7.99 -9.24 0.58
C ALA A 73 8.92 -9.98 -0.40
N ALA A 74 8.57 -11.20 -0.83
CA ALA A 74 9.32 -11.92 -1.85
C ALA A 74 9.26 -11.22 -3.22
N ALA A 75 8.12 -10.67 -3.61
CA ALA A 75 7.99 -9.90 -4.85
C ALA A 75 8.87 -8.64 -4.83
N VAL A 76 8.89 -7.90 -3.72
CA VAL A 76 9.77 -6.74 -3.54
C VAL A 76 11.25 -7.14 -3.59
N ARG A 77 11.63 -8.23 -2.92
CA ARG A 77 13.01 -8.75 -2.98
C ARG A 77 13.43 -9.12 -4.41
N GLY A 78 12.59 -9.84 -5.14
CA GLY A 78 12.90 -10.20 -6.53
C GLY A 78 13.05 -8.99 -7.45
N ALA A 79 12.31 -7.91 -7.20
CA ALA A 79 12.50 -6.65 -7.91
C ALA A 79 13.82 -5.96 -7.54
N ASP A 80 14.21 -5.99 -6.26
CA ASP A 80 15.48 -5.44 -5.78
C ASP A 80 16.70 -6.23 -6.28
N ASP A 81 16.58 -7.55 -6.37
CA ASP A 81 17.59 -8.43 -6.96
C ASP A 81 17.83 -8.09 -8.43
N GLU A 82 16.76 -7.83 -9.20
CA GLU A 82 16.88 -7.40 -10.59
C GLU A 82 17.49 -5.99 -10.69
N ALA A 83 17.08 -5.05 -9.83
CA ALA A 83 17.70 -3.72 -9.78
C ALA A 83 19.21 -3.83 -9.49
N THR A 84 19.62 -4.75 -8.60
CA THR A 84 21.03 -5.02 -8.30
C THR A 84 21.75 -5.65 -9.49
N ARG A 85 21.10 -6.54 -10.23
CA ARG A 85 21.64 -7.09 -11.48
C ARG A 85 21.87 -5.99 -12.51
N LEU A 86 20.89 -5.12 -12.74
CA LEU A 86 20.99 -4.00 -13.68
C LEU A 86 22.08 -3.02 -13.27
N GLU A 87 22.19 -2.67 -11.98
CA GLU A 87 23.28 -1.83 -11.49
C GLU A 87 24.66 -2.45 -11.79
N ARG A 88 24.83 -3.75 -11.54
CA ARG A 88 26.08 -4.46 -11.86
C ARG A 88 26.39 -4.50 -13.35
N LEU A 89 25.36 -4.56 -14.20
CA LEU A 89 25.54 -4.49 -15.66
C LEU A 89 25.96 -3.08 -16.08
N LEU A 90 25.28 -2.05 -15.59
CA LEU A 90 25.60 -0.65 -15.92
C LEU A 90 27.01 -0.23 -15.47
N ARG A 91 27.56 -0.85 -14.41
CA ARG A 91 28.96 -0.64 -14.00
C ARG A 91 29.99 -1.21 -14.99
N ARG A 92 29.59 -2.08 -15.91
CA ARG A 92 30.50 -2.66 -16.92
C ARG A 92 30.61 -1.71 -18.09
N GLN A 93 31.85 -1.38 -18.47
CA GLN A 93 32.11 -0.47 -19.58
C GLN A 93 31.50 -0.97 -20.90
N GLU A 94 31.56 -2.29 -21.16
CA GLU A 94 30.93 -2.91 -22.33
C GLU A 94 29.44 -2.58 -22.46
N THR A 95 28.71 -2.55 -21.32
CA THR A 95 27.28 -2.22 -21.32
C THR A 95 27.06 -0.73 -21.52
N VAL A 96 27.92 0.13 -20.96
CA VAL A 96 27.89 1.57 -21.19
C VAL A 96 28.09 1.90 -22.67
N ASP A 97 29.09 1.27 -23.29
CA ASP A 97 29.42 1.50 -24.70
C ASP A 97 28.30 0.99 -25.62
N ALA A 98 27.73 -0.18 -25.32
CA ALA A 98 26.60 -0.74 -26.08
C ALA A 98 25.37 0.18 -26.05
N VAL A 99 25.02 0.71 -24.87
CA VAL A 99 23.83 1.57 -24.70
C VAL A 99 24.05 2.96 -25.31
N ARG A 100 25.28 3.46 -25.36
CA ARG A 100 25.60 4.71 -26.08
C ARG A 100 25.59 4.54 -27.60
N GLY A 101 26.04 3.38 -28.10
CA GLY A 101 26.17 3.12 -29.53
C GLY A 101 24.91 2.57 -30.22
N ASP A 102 24.03 1.87 -29.48
CA ASP A 102 22.84 1.21 -30.04
C ASP A 102 21.56 1.61 -29.28
N GLU A 103 20.65 2.30 -29.98
CA GLU A 103 19.33 2.68 -29.47
C GLU A 103 18.49 1.46 -29.02
N ARG A 104 18.72 0.27 -29.61
CA ARG A 104 18.02 -0.95 -29.18
C ARG A 104 18.50 -1.43 -27.82
N GLU A 105 19.80 -1.38 -27.56
CA GLU A 105 20.35 -1.73 -26.24
C GLU A 105 19.95 -0.69 -25.20
N ARG A 106 19.92 0.58 -25.58
CA ARG A 106 19.34 1.66 -24.77
C ARG A 106 17.88 1.38 -24.40
N ALA A 107 17.04 1.07 -25.38
CA ALA A 107 15.64 0.75 -25.18
C ALA A 107 15.48 -0.46 -24.25
N ARG A 108 16.20 -1.56 -24.51
CA ARG A 108 16.18 -2.78 -23.66
C ARG A 108 16.51 -2.49 -22.21
N PHE A 109 17.54 -1.68 -21.95
CA PHE A 109 17.93 -1.35 -20.58
C PHE A 109 16.89 -0.46 -19.89
N SER A 110 16.34 0.53 -20.62
CA SER A 110 15.27 1.40 -20.12
C SER A 110 13.99 0.61 -19.80
N GLU A 111 13.59 -0.31 -20.67
CA GLU A 111 12.45 -1.21 -20.48
C GLU A 111 12.68 -2.11 -19.27
N ALA A 112 13.90 -2.64 -19.07
CA ALA A 112 14.21 -3.45 -17.91
C ALA A 112 14.05 -2.68 -16.59
N LEU A 113 14.54 -1.43 -16.53
CA LEU A 113 14.35 -0.55 -15.36
C LEU A 113 12.87 -0.26 -15.11
N MET A 114 12.12 0.09 -16.16
CA MET A 114 10.68 0.34 -16.06
C MET A 114 9.90 -0.92 -15.64
N ALA A 115 10.29 -2.10 -16.13
CA ALA A 115 9.68 -3.37 -15.74
C ALA A 115 9.91 -3.70 -14.25
N VAL A 116 11.03 -3.26 -13.65
CA VAL A 116 11.22 -3.35 -12.19
C VAL A 116 10.19 -2.46 -11.47
N LEU A 117 10.02 -1.21 -11.90
CA LEU A 117 9.05 -0.28 -11.30
C LEU A 117 7.61 -0.81 -11.39
N LEU A 118 7.21 -1.28 -12.56
CA LEU A 118 5.87 -1.86 -12.76
C LEU A 118 5.62 -3.08 -11.86
N ARG A 119 6.62 -3.93 -11.67
CA ARG A 119 6.53 -5.07 -10.73
C ARG A 119 6.39 -4.61 -9.28
N LEU A 120 7.06 -3.52 -8.89
CA LEU A 120 6.89 -2.92 -7.56
C LEU A 120 5.49 -2.34 -7.39
N ASP A 121 4.95 -1.63 -8.40
CA ASP A 121 3.63 -1.02 -8.36
C ASP A 121 2.49 -2.05 -8.26
N ALA A 122 2.70 -3.24 -8.83
CA ALA A 122 1.78 -4.35 -8.71
C ALA A 122 1.68 -4.91 -7.26
N VAL A 123 2.62 -4.58 -6.36
CA VAL A 123 2.59 -5.06 -4.97
C VAL A 123 1.67 -4.18 -4.10
N PRO A 124 0.58 -4.73 -3.52
CA PRO A 124 -0.30 -3.98 -2.64
C PRO A 124 0.41 -3.50 -1.35
N GLY A 125 0.13 -2.26 -0.96
CA GLY A 125 0.78 -1.58 0.17
C GLY A 125 0.08 -1.71 1.53
N TYR A 126 -0.79 -2.72 1.73
CA TYR A 126 -1.61 -2.85 2.95
C TYR A 126 -0.78 -3.01 4.22
N TYR A 127 0.39 -3.66 4.12
CA TYR A 127 1.26 -3.92 5.25
C TYR A 127 2.37 -2.86 5.30
N PRO A 128 2.51 -2.09 6.39
CA PRO A 128 3.48 -0.99 6.48
C PRO A 128 4.92 -1.39 6.14
N ALA A 129 5.40 -2.53 6.66
CA ALA A 129 6.76 -3.00 6.39
C ALA A 129 7.00 -3.29 4.89
N VAL A 130 6.03 -3.91 4.21
CA VAL A 130 6.11 -4.17 2.75
C VAL A 130 6.09 -2.87 1.97
N ARG A 131 5.25 -1.92 2.39
CA ARG A 131 5.14 -0.60 1.75
C ARG A 131 6.44 0.18 1.85
N GLU A 132 7.10 0.19 3.02
CA GLU A 132 8.38 0.89 3.18
C GLU A 132 9.51 0.19 2.41
N ALA A 133 9.54 -1.15 2.39
CA ALA A 133 10.48 -1.89 1.54
C ALA A 133 10.28 -1.55 0.06
N ARG A 134 9.04 -1.58 -0.43
CA ARG A 134 8.70 -1.20 -1.81
C ARG A 134 9.19 0.21 -2.14
N ARG A 135 8.93 1.19 -1.25
CA ARG A 135 9.39 2.59 -1.41
C ARG A 135 10.91 2.71 -1.47
N ALA A 136 11.63 1.95 -0.65
CA ALA A 136 13.09 1.95 -0.67
C ALA A 136 13.62 1.46 -2.02
N VAL A 137 13.08 0.35 -2.54
CA VAL A 137 13.49 -0.20 -3.84
C VAL A 137 13.09 0.75 -4.98
N THR A 138 11.88 1.33 -4.95
CA THR A 138 11.46 2.33 -5.96
C THR A 138 12.46 3.50 -6.03
N ARG A 139 12.84 4.08 -4.88
CA ARG A 139 13.83 5.18 -4.85
C ARG A 139 15.18 4.77 -5.40
N ARG A 140 15.62 3.54 -5.11
CA ARG A 140 16.88 3.00 -5.63
C ARG A 140 16.84 2.83 -7.15
N VAL A 141 15.74 2.29 -7.69
CA VAL A 141 15.57 2.11 -9.14
C VAL A 141 15.52 3.46 -9.86
N VAL A 142 14.83 4.45 -9.29
CA VAL A 142 14.83 5.82 -9.83
C VAL A 142 16.24 6.42 -9.80
N GLY A 143 16.99 6.23 -8.71
CA GLY A 143 18.40 6.65 -8.68
C GLY A 143 19.27 5.97 -9.74
N LEU A 144 19.01 4.69 -10.05
CA LEU A 144 19.68 3.98 -11.13
C LEU A 144 19.29 4.53 -12.51
N GLN A 145 18.02 4.92 -12.70
CA GLN A 145 17.56 5.62 -13.91
C GLN A 145 18.28 6.97 -14.08
N GLU A 146 18.42 7.76 -13.01
CA GLU A 146 19.17 9.03 -13.07
C GLU A 146 20.64 8.83 -13.49
N VAL A 147 21.30 7.78 -12.96
CA VAL A 147 22.68 7.43 -13.35
C VAL A 147 22.73 7.01 -14.81
N PHE A 148 21.78 6.19 -15.25
CA PHE A 148 21.68 5.74 -16.63
C PHE A 148 21.47 6.92 -17.60
N ASP A 149 20.57 7.84 -17.29
CA ASP A 149 20.33 9.04 -18.08
C ASP A 149 21.57 9.94 -18.14
N ALA A 150 22.32 10.05 -17.03
CA ALA A 150 23.59 10.78 -17.01
C ALA A 150 24.66 10.13 -17.90
N VAL A 151 24.73 8.79 -17.93
CA VAL A 151 25.63 8.05 -18.84
C VAL A 151 25.31 8.34 -20.29
N LEU A 152 24.03 8.46 -20.64
CA LEU A 152 23.55 8.77 -21.98
C LEU A 152 23.69 10.25 -22.36
N ALA A 153 23.61 11.16 -21.38
CA ALA A 153 23.77 12.59 -21.59
C ALA A 153 25.24 13.03 -21.66
N ALA A 154 26.18 12.22 -21.16
CA ALA A 154 27.60 12.51 -21.27
C ALA A 154 28.00 12.49 -22.76
N PRO A 155 28.45 13.62 -23.33
CA PRO A 155 28.84 13.68 -24.73
C PRO A 155 29.99 12.72 -24.99
N ASP A 156 29.98 12.09 -26.17
CA ASP A 156 31.18 11.44 -26.69
C ASP A 156 32.31 12.46 -26.64
N ALA A 157 33.46 12.05 -26.10
CA ALA A 157 34.64 12.89 -25.90
C ALA A 157 35.32 13.31 -27.22
N ALA A 158 34.54 13.69 -28.24
CA ALA A 158 34.99 14.24 -29.50
C ALA A 158 34.80 15.77 -29.57
N ASP A 159 33.82 16.35 -28.87
CA ASP A 159 33.58 17.81 -28.93
C ASP A 159 33.18 18.36 -27.57
N THR A 160 34.17 18.65 -26.72
CA THR A 160 34.27 19.87 -25.89
C THR A 160 35.42 19.75 -24.89
N CYS A 161 36.29 20.74 -24.93
CA CYS A 161 37.34 20.98 -23.96
C CYS A 161 36.70 21.31 -22.59
N GLY A 162 36.77 20.40 -21.61
CA GLY A 162 36.23 20.65 -20.28
C GLY A 162 35.99 19.39 -19.45
N VAL A 163 37.05 18.64 -19.14
CA VAL A 163 37.01 17.41 -18.33
C VAL A 163 36.47 17.68 -16.92
N PRO A 164 35.36 17.04 -16.47
CA PRO A 164 35.09 16.87 -15.06
C PRO A 164 35.87 15.66 -14.53
N ALA A 165 36.63 15.89 -13.46
CA ALA A 165 37.52 14.92 -12.83
C ALA A 165 36.78 13.69 -12.30
N SER A 166 37.06 12.54 -12.94
CA SER A 166 36.80 11.14 -12.58
C SER A 166 35.41 10.73 -12.05
N LEU A 167 34.86 9.70 -12.71
CA LEU A 167 33.63 8.99 -12.33
C LEU A 167 33.56 8.65 -10.84
N ASP A 168 34.68 8.30 -10.20
CA ASP A 168 34.76 7.99 -8.77
C ASP A 168 34.29 9.13 -7.84
N GLN A 169 34.44 10.39 -8.24
CA GLN A 169 33.96 11.53 -7.44
C GLN A 169 32.44 11.65 -7.45
N LEU A 170 31.78 11.24 -8.54
CA LEU A 170 30.32 11.26 -8.67
C LEU A 170 29.66 10.21 -7.77
N TRP A 171 30.24 9.00 -7.73
CA TRP A 171 29.78 7.94 -6.82
C TRP A 171 29.95 8.35 -5.35
N LYS A 172 31.10 8.96 -5.01
CA LYS A 172 31.39 9.42 -3.65
C LYS A 172 30.51 10.60 -3.22
N LYS A 173 30.20 11.52 -4.13
CA LYS A 173 29.33 12.69 -3.89
C LYS A 173 27.86 12.31 -3.69
N LYS A 174 27.42 11.19 -4.28
CA LYS A 174 26.04 10.71 -4.18
C LYS A 174 25.79 9.74 -3.01
N GLY A 175 26.81 9.45 -2.20
CA GLY A 175 26.64 8.66 -0.96
C GLY A 175 26.27 7.20 -1.20
N ILE A 176 26.63 6.65 -2.36
CA ILE A 176 26.43 5.24 -2.70
C ILE A 176 27.73 4.52 -2.32
N SER A 177 27.89 4.23 -1.03
CA SER A 177 28.92 3.31 -0.50
C SER A 177 28.25 2.16 0.22
#